data_AF-A0A2V7A6V7-F1
#
_entry.id   AF-A0A2V7A6V7-F1
#
_cell.length_a   1.000
_cell.length_b   1.000
_cell.length_c   1.000
_cell.angle_alpha   90.00
_cell.angle_beta   90.00
_cell.angle_gamma   90.00
#
_symmetry.space_group_name_H-M   'P 1'
#
loop_
_entity.id
_entity.type
_entity.pdbx_description
1 polymer ?
#
loop_
_entity_poly.entity_id
_entity_poly.type
_entity_poly.pdbx_seq_one_letter_code
_entity_poly.pdbx_strand_id
1 'polypeptide(L)' 'MIHDNILGTIGRTPIVRIQRLAPRHAAMFVKCEFFNPLASVKDRLA' A
#
# COMPACT_ATOMS: atom_id res chain seq x y z
N MET A 1 16.56 1.05 6.49
CA MET A 1 16.09 1.78 7.69
C MET A 1 15.97 0.75 8.79
N ILE A 2 16.41 1.08 10.00
CA ILE A 2 16.19 0.23 11.19
C ILE A 2 15.01 0.86 11.94
N HIS A 3 14.06 0.03 12.39
CA HIS A 3 12.90 0.44 13.17
C HIS A 3 12.99 -0.18 14.56
N ASP A 4 12.56 0.57 15.58
CA ASP A 4 12.57 0.08 16.97
C ASP A 4 11.54 -1.04 17.20
N ASN A 5 10.45 -1.05 16.44
CA ASN A 5 9.44 -2.11 16.43
C ASN A 5 8.66 -2.14 15.11
N ILE A 6 7.80 -3.14 14.96
CA ILE A 6 7.02 -3.39 13.74
C ILE A 6 6.02 -2.27 13.40
N LEU A 7 5.55 -1.49 14.38
CA LEU A 7 4.63 -0.38 14.12
C LEU A 7 5.31 0.72 13.27
N GLY A 8 6.64 0.83 13.34
CA GLY A 8 7.42 1.71 12.49
C GLY A 8 7.35 1.39 11.00
N THR A 9 6.88 0.19 10.62
CA THR A 9 6.70 -0.22 9.23
C THR A 9 5.27 -0.02 8.71
N ILE A 10 4.34 0.48 9.54
CA ILE A 10 2.97 0.80 9.09
C ILE A 10 2.99 1.99 8.14
N GLY A 11 2.25 1.87 7.05
CA GLY A 11 2.12 2.92 6.06
C GLY A 11 3.28 2.98 5.08
N ARG A 12 3.48 4.15 4.46
CA ARG A 12 4.40 4.35 3.32
C ARG A 12 4.30 3.27 2.23
N THR A 13 3.12 2.66 2.11
CA THR A 13 2.81 1.59 1.15
C THR A 13 2.89 2.13 -0.28
N PRO A 14 3.36 1.33 -1.24
CA PRO A 14 3.58 1.80 -2.59
C PRO A 14 2.26 2.14 -3.29
N ILE A 15 2.34 3.12 -4.20
CA ILE A 15 1.30 3.37 -5.20
C ILE A 15 1.81 2.79 -6.51
N VAL A 16 1.00 1.94 -7.14
CA VAL A 16 1.39 1.22 -8.36
C VAL A 16 0.39 1.52 -9.47
N ARG A 17 0.91 1.77 -10.67
CA ARG A 17 0.09 1.95 -11.88
C ARG A 17 -0.43 0.59 -12.36
N ILE A 18 -1.72 0.53 -12.68
CA ILE A 18 -2.33 -0.66 -13.27
C ILE A 18 -2.07 -0.70 -14.77
N GLN A 19 -1.40 -1.75 -15.24
CA GLN A 19 -0.95 -1.86 -16.64
C GLN A 19 -1.95 -2.54 -17.59
N ARG A 20 -2.83 -3.43 -17.07
CA ARG A 20 -3.70 -4.28 -17.91
C ARG A 20 -5.20 -4.13 -17.65
N LEU A 21 -5.61 -3.82 -16.42
CA LEU A 21 -7.03 -3.74 -16.03
C LEU A 21 -7.61 -2.32 -16.09
N ALA A 22 -6.78 -1.32 -16.38
CA ALA A 22 -7.24 0.06 -16.49
C ALA A 22 -8.03 0.27 -17.80
N PRO A 23 -9.13 1.03 -17.78
CA PRO A 23 -9.78 1.49 -19.00
C PRO A 23 -8.80 2.27 -19.90
N ARG A 24 -8.95 2.16 -21.23
CA ARG A 24 -8.00 2.76 -22.20
C ARG A 24 -7.82 4.28 -22.05
N HIS A 25 -8.84 4.98 -21.55
CA HIS A 25 -8.86 6.44 -21.44
C HIS A 25 -8.54 6.95 -20.02
N ALA A 26 -8.18 6.07 -19.08
CA ALA A 26 -7.92 6.43 -17.69
C ALA A 26 -6.58 5.89 -17.20
N ALA A 27 -5.81 6.73 -16.52
CA ALA A 27 -4.68 6.28 -15.74
C ALA A 27 -5.19 5.82 -14.36
N MET A 28 -5.10 4.52 -14.09
CA MET A 28 -5.52 3.94 -12.82
C MET A 28 -4.32 3.55 -11.98
N PHE A 29 -4.37 3.90 -10.69
CA PHE A 29 -3.35 3.58 -9.70
C PHE A 29 -4.02 2.92 -8.49
N VAL A 30 -3.27 2.07 -7.80
CA VAL A 30 -3.72 1.41 -6.58
C VAL A 30 -2.74 1.64 -5.45
N LYS A 31 -3.26 1.80 -4.23
CA LYS A 31 -2.47 1.86 -3.00
C LYS A 31 -2.38 0.44 -2.42
N CYS A 32 -1.18 -0.13 -2.38
CA CYS A 32 -0.98 -1.52 -1.98
C CYS A 32 -0.92 -1.66 -0.45
N GLU A 33 -2.06 -1.48 0.23
CA GLU A 33 -2.17 -1.56 1.69
C GLU A 33 -1.86 -2.95 2.28
N PHE A 34 -1.75 -3.98 1.44
CA PHE A 34 -1.28 -5.30 1.85
C PHE A 34 0.23 -5.34 2.20
N PHE A 35 0.98 -4.25 1.97
CA PHE A 35 2.37 -4.11 2.44
C PHE A 35 2.47 -3.64 3.91
N ASN A 36 1.37 -3.32 4.57
CA ASN A 36 1.38 -3.14 6.02
C ASN A 36 1.69 -4.47 6.73
N PRO A 37 2.21 -4.46 7.96
CA PRO A 37 2.71 -5.66 8.65
C PRO A 37 1.66 -6.76 8.87
N LEU A 38 0.38 -6.45 9.04
CA LEU A 38 -0.73 -7.42 9.11
C LEU A 38 -1.54 -7.47 7.81
N ALA A 39 -0.93 -7.04 6.69
CA ALA A 39 -1.43 -7.16 5.33
C ALA A 39 -2.79 -6.48 5.05
N SER A 40 -3.16 -5.46 5.81
CA SER A 40 -4.40 -4.72 5.59
C SER A 40 -4.25 -3.23 5.89
N VAL A 41 -5.18 -2.45 5.36
CA VAL A 41 -5.33 -1.02 5.71
C VAL A 41 -5.67 -0.82 7.19
N LYS A 42 -6.19 -1.86 7.87
CA LYS A 42 -6.62 -1.79 9.27
C LYS A 42 -5.48 -1.46 10.24
N ASP A 43 -4.24 -1.75 9.88
CA ASP A 43 -3.05 -1.38 10.67
C ASP A 43 -2.92 0.12 10.90
N ARG A 44 -3.55 0.95 10.06
CA ARG A 44 -3.54 2.41 10.22
C ARG A 44 -4.56 2.93 11.24
N LEU A 45 -5.63 2.18 11.47
CA LEU A 45 -6.77 2.59 12.28
C LEU A 45 -6.73 1.99 13.69
N ALA A 46 -6.18 0.78 13.80
CA ALA A 46 -6.21 -0.07 14.99
C ALA A 46 -5.82 0.66 16.29
#